data_AF-A0A7C7RMS2-F1
#
_entry.id   AF-A0A7C7RMS2-F1
#
_cell.length_a   1.000
_cell.length_b   1.000
_cell.length_c   1.000
_cell.angle_alpha   90.00
_cell.angle_beta   90.00
_cell.angle_gamma   90.00
#
_symmetry.space_group_name_H-M   'P 1'
#
loop_
_entity.id
_entity.type
_entity.pdbx_description
1 polymer ?
#
loop_
_entity_poly.entity_id
_entity_poly.type
_entity_poly.pdbx_seq_one_letter_code
_entity_poly.pdbx_strand_id
1 'polypeptide(L)'
;GGLWAEKALEEANIIVNRNLLPWDIKRGRNFRDPGGIRIGTLEITRLGMKEGEMEKIAKFYRRVLINKEDPKKVSKEVRDFRKQFRYIEYCFESMEEAYKQIKLR
;
A
#
# COMPACT_ATOMS: atom_id res chain seq x y z
N GLY A 1 17.48 -3.94 4.62
CA GLY A 1 17.08 -4.96 3.63
C GLY A 1 15.58 -4.93 3.47
N GLY A 2 15.05 -5.74 2.54
CA GLY A 2 13.61 -5.85 2.27
C GLY A 2 12.82 -6.38 3.47
N LEU A 3 13.36 -7.37 4.20
CA LEU A 3 12.75 -7.89 5.44
C LEU A 3 12.57 -6.81 6.51
N TRP A 4 13.60 -6.01 6.76
CA TRP A 4 13.51 -4.92 7.73
C TRP A 4 12.49 -3.86 7.29
N ALA A 5 12.49 -3.50 6.00
CA ALA A 5 11.58 -2.48 5.46
C ALA A 5 10.11 -2.95 5.54
N GLU A 6 9.83 -4.20 5.22
CA GLU A 6 8.52 -4.83 5.38
C GLU A 6 8.04 -4.70 6.83
N LYS A 7 8.81 -5.21 7.80
CA LYS A 7 8.40 -5.21 9.21
C LYS A 7 8.19 -3.80 9.76
N ALA A 8 9.08 -2.87 9.44
CA ALA A 8 8.96 -1.49 9.90
C ALA A 8 7.71 -0.80 9.34
N LEU A 9 7.37 -1.05 8.07
CA LEU A 9 6.16 -0.52 7.45
C LEU A 9 4.89 -1.21 7.97
N GLU A 10 4.94 -2.51 8.23
CA GLU A 10 3.84 -3.27 8.83
C GLU A 10 3.45 -2.70 10.20
N GLU A 11 4.43 -2.41 11.06
CA GLU A 11 4.20 -1.73 12.34
C GLU A 11 3.59 -0.32 12.19
N ALA A 12 3.79 0.31 11.03
CA ALA A 12 3.18 1.59 10.65
C ALA A 12 1.80 1.46 9.98
N ASN A 13 1.18 0.27 9.97
CA ASN A 13 -0.05 -0.05 9.22
C ASN A 13 0.08 0.11 7.69
N ILE A 14 1.29 -0.04 7.14
CA ILE A 14 1.56 0.01 5.70
C ILE A 14 1.98 -1.38 5.25
N ILE A 15 1.10 -2.09 4.54
CA ILE A 15 1.36 -3.47 4.13
C ILE A 15 2.05 -3.49 2.77
N VAL A 16 3.23 -4.10 2.73
CA VAL A 16 4.03 -4.31 1.50
C VAL A 16 4.53 -5.73 1.45
N ASN A 17 4.89 -6.19 0.25
CA ASN A 17 5.50 -7.51 0.08
C ASN A 17 7.02 -7.39 -0.04
N ARG A 18 7.76 -8.20 0.73
CA ARG A 18 9.20 -8.38 0.52
C ARG A 18 9.44 -9.15 -0.78
N ASN A 19 10.39 -8.70 -1.60
CA ASN A 19 10.61 -9.26 -2.93
C ASN A 19 12.10 -9.44 -3.22
N LEU A 20 12.46 -10.60 -3.77
CA LEU A 20 13.84 -10.91 -4.18
C LEU A 20 14.24 -10.05 -5.39
N LEU A 21 15.42 -9.46 -5.33
CA LEU A 21 16.00 -8.69 -6.43
C LEU A 21 16.95 -9.56 -7.25
N PRO A 22 17.17 -9.26 -8.55
CA PRO A 22 18.02 -10.09 -9.43
C PRO A 22 19.43 -10.35 -8.91
N TRP A 23 19.99 -9.45 -8.10
CA TRP A 23 21.33 -9.55 -7.52
C TRP A 23 21.36 -10.12 -6.09
N ASP A 24 20.22 -10.41 -5.48
CA ASP A 24 20.18 -10.86 -4.07
C ASP A 24 20.87 -12.21 -3.88
N ILE A 25 20.68 -13.16 -4.81
CA ILE A 25 21.33 -14.48 -4.77
C ILE A 25 22.86 -14.32 -4.79
N LYS A 26 23.38 -13.44 -5.66
CA LYS A 26 24.81 -13.12 -5.75
C LYS A 26 25.36 -12.45 -4.48
N ARG A 27 24.48 -11.83 -3.67
CA ARG A 27 24.82 -11.19 -2.39
C ARG A 27 24.53 -12.10 -1.19
N GLY A 28 24.26 -13.39 -1.40
CA GLY A 28 23.98 -14.36 -0.33
C GLY A 28 22.61 -14.16 0.35
N ARG A 29 21.70 -13.41 -0.26
CA ARG A 29 20.33 -13.21 0.23
C ARG A 29 19.37 -14.26 -0.32
N ASN A 30 18.26 -14.45 0.39
CA ASN A 30 17.24 -15.46 0.06
C ASN A 30 15.82 -14.89 0.23
N PHE A 31 14.81 -15.72 0.01
CA PHE A 31 13.39 -15.33 0.09
C PHE A 31 12.94 -14.88 1.50
N ARG A 32 13.67 -15.24 2.57
CA ARG A 32 13.37 -14.83 3.94
C ARG A 32 13.95 -13.46 4.27
N ASP A 33 15.14 -13.14 3.75
CA ASP A 33 15.76 -11.81 3.88
C ASP A 33 16.18 -11.26 2.50
N PRO A 34 15.20 -10.86 1.67
CA PRO A 34 15.50 -10.29 0.36
C PRO A 34 15.97 -8.84 0.49
N GLY A 35 16.51 -8.29 -0.58
CA GLY A 35 16.99 -6.92 -0.65
C GLY A 35 15.92 -5.88 -0.95
N GLY A 36 14.78 -6.29 -1.51
CA GLY A 36 13.75 -5.38 -2.02
C GLY A 36 12.39 -5.55 -1.37
N ILE A 37 11.54 -4.57 -1.65
CA ILE A 37 10.09 -4.60 -1.41
C ILE A 37 9.38 -4.28 -2.73
N ARG A 38 8.17 -4.80 -2.90
CA ARG A 38 7.28 -4.47 -4.02
C ARG A 38 6.03 -3.81 -3.47
N ILE A 39 5.65 -2.72 -4.12
CA ILE A 39 4.49 -1.89 -3.77
C ILE A 39 3.51 -1.96 -4.95
N GLY A 40 2.21 -1.99 -4.65
CA GLY A 40 1.14 -1.96 -5.63
C GLY A 40 0.09 -0.93 -5.26
N THR A 41 -0.51 -0.30 -6.28
CA THR A 41 -1.52 0.76 -6.10
C THR A 41 -2.96 0.27 -6.29
N LEU A 42 -3.15 -0.96 -6.78
CA LEU A 42 -4.45 -1.49 -7.18
C LEU A 42 -5.53 -1.32 -6.11
N GLU A 43 -5.26 -1.76 -4.87
CA GLU A 43 -6.25 -1.71 -3.80
C GLU A 43 -6.58 -0.28 -3.36
N ILE A 44 -5.56 0.59 -3.27
CA ILE A 44 -5.77 1.99 -2.88
C ILE A 44 -6.46 2.79 -3.97
N THR A 45 -6.19 2.50 -5.25
CA THR A 45 -6.92 3.06 -6.38
C THR A 45 -8.38 2.59 -6.34
N ARG A 46 -8.64 1.31 -6.09
CA ARG A 46 -9.99 0.76 -5.93
C ARG A 46 -10.77 1.42 -4.77
N LEU A 47 -10.08 2.00 -3.79
CA LEU A 47 -10.69 2.76 -2.68
C LEU A 47 -10.84 4.26 -2.98
N GLY A 48 -10.54 4.69 -4.22
CA GLY A 48 -10.70 6.07 -4.68
C GLY A 48 -9.49 6.98 -4.51
N MET A 49 -8.34 6.47 -4.06
CA MET A 49 -7.12 7.29 -3.95
C MET A 49 -6.52 7.62 -5.31
N LYS A 50 -6.05 8.86 -5.48
CA LYS A 50 -5.46 9.39 -6.72
C LYS A 50 -4.00 9.79 -6.52
N GLU A 51 -3.41 10.49 -7.49
CA GLU A 51 -2.00 10.89 -7.51
C GLU A 51 -1.62 11.74 -6.28
N GLY A 52 -2.50 12.63 -5.83
CA GLY A 52 -2.28 13.47 -4.65
C GLY A 52 -2.14 12.65 -3.36
N GLU A 53 -2.92 11.57 -3.23
CA GLU A 53 -2.81 10.63 -2.12
C GLU A 53 -1.51 9.84 -2.18
N MET A 54 -1.01 9.51 -3.38
CA MET A 54 0.27 8.79 -3.53
C MET A 54 1.44 9.59 -2.96
N GLU A 55 1.43 10.92 -3.08
CA GLU A 55 2.45 11.77 -2.48
C GLU A 55 2.42 11.69 -0.93
N LYS A 56 1.23 11.68 -0.32
CA LYS A 56 1.07 11.50 1.12
C LYS A 56 1.57 10.12 1.56
N ILE A 57 1.23 9.08 0.81
CA ILE A 57 1.71 7.72 1.06
C ILE A 57 3.25 7.69 1.00
N ALA A 58 3.87 8.24 -0.04
CA ALA A 58 5.33 8.31 -0.15
C ALA A 58 5.99 9.04 1.05
N LYS A 59 5.34 10.09 1.58
CA LYS A 59 5.80 10.77 2.81
C LYS A 59 5.78 9.84 4.03
N PHE A 60 4.75 9.00 4.19
CA PHE A 60 4.75 8.00 5.27
C PHE A 60 5.88 6.97 5.12
N TYR A 61 6.14 6.49 3.90
CA TYR A 61 7.28 5.60 3.64
C TYR A 61 8.60 6.26 4.00
N ARG A 62 8.81 7.53 3.61
CA ARG A 62 10.02 8.29 3.94
C ARG A 62 10.21 8.41 5.45
N ARG A 63 9.15 8.73 6.19
CA ARG A 63 9.21 8.88 7.65
C ARG A 63 9.68 7.62 8.35
N VAL A 64 9.16 6.46 7.93
CA VAL A 64 9.54 5.15 8.51
C VAL A 64 10.92 4.71 8.01
N LEU A 65 11.12 4.67 6.69
CA LEU A 65 12.27 4.00 6.09
C LEU A 65 13.54 4.84 6.09
N ILE A 66 13.42 6.16 5.95
CA ILE A 66 14.56 7.09 5.84
C ILE A 66 14.76 7.84 7.15
N ASN A 67 13.71 8.51 7.66
CA ASN A 67 13.82 9.32 8.87
C ASN A 67 13.87 8.46 10.15
N LYS A 68 13.59 7.15 10.04
CA LYS A 68 13.58 6.18 11.15
C LYS A 68 12.69 6.62 12.32
N GLU A 69 11.59 7.30 12.00
CA GLU A 69 10.58 7.64 13.00
C GLU A 69 9.95 6.37 13.57
N ASP A 70 9.52 6.42 14.84
CA ASP A 70 8.78 5.33 15.48
C ASP A 70 7.55 4.95 14.65
N PRO A 71 7.50 3.71 14.09
CA PRO A 71 6.37 3.25 13.28
C PRO A 71 5.03 3.39 13.99
N LYS A 72 4.98 3.26 15.33
CA LYS A 72 3.74 3.37 16.10
C LYS A 72 3.16 4.78 16.10
N LYS A 73 3.97 5.83 15.91
CA LYS A 73 3.50 7.20 15.76
C LYS A 73 2.89 7.39 14.37
N VAL A 74 3.63 6.97 13.34
CA VAL A 74 3.17 7.02 11.94
C VAL A 74 1.91 6.20 11.73
N SER A 75 1.77 5.06 12.43
CA SER A 75 0.62 4.16 12.30
C SER A 75 -0.74 4.81 12.63
N LYS A 76 -0.74 5.79 13.55
CA LYS A 76 -1.95 6.56 13.90
C LYS A 76 -2.37 7.45 12.74
N GLU A 77 -1.43 8.17 12.16
CA GLU A 77 -1.69 9.06 11.02
C GLU A 77 -2.09 8.29 9.76
N VAL A 78 -1.45 7.14 9.51
CA VAL A 78 -1.84 6.23 8.41
C VAL A 78 -3.27 5.74 8.61
N ARG A 79 -3.64 5.37 9.84
CA ARG A 79 -5.01 4.94 10.17
C ARG A 79 -6.03 6.06 9.94
N ASP A 80 -5.72 7.28 10.37
CA ASP A 80 -6.62 8.42 10.21
C ASP A 80 -6.76 8.83 8.74
N PHE A 81 -5.67 8.78 7.97
CA PHE A 81 -5.70 8.96 6.52
C PHE A 81 -6.58 7.89 5.84
N ARG A 82 -6.41 6.61 6.21
CA ARG A 82 -7.17 5.48 5.62
C ARG A 82 -8.68 5.56 5.90
N LYS A 83 -9.13 6.19 6.99
CA LYS A 83 -10.56 6.38 7.31
C LYS A 83 -11.32 7.22 6.28
N GLN A 84 -10.63 8.02 5.48
CA GLN A 84 -11.23 8.85 4.44
C GLN A 84 -11.68 8.03 3.22
N PHE A 85 -11.16 6.81 3.04
CA PHE A 85 -11.32 5.99 1.83
C PHE A 85 -12.01 4.65 2.12
N ARG A 86 -13.27 4.66 2.53
CA ARG A 86 -13.97 3.44 3.02
C ARG A 86 -14.86 2.73 2.01
N TYR A 87 -15.07 3.33 0.85
CA TYR A 87 -15.95 2.83 -0.19
C TYR A 87 -15.13 2.25 -1.34
N ILE A 88 -15.72 1.27 -2.03
CA ILE A 88 -15.11 0.63 -3.19
C ILE A 88 -15.60 1.37 -4.43
N GLU A 89 -14.67 1.96 -5.15
CA GLU A 89 -14.88 2.63 -6.42
C GLU A 89 -14.76 1.64 -7.60
N TYR A 90 -15.17 2.08 -8.79
CA TYR A 90 -15.08 1.32 -10.05
C TYR A 90 -15.90 0.01 -10.05
N CYS A 91 -16.93 -0.08 -9.22
CA CYS A 91 -17.95 -1.11 -9.26
C CYS A 91 -19.32 -0.52 -8.95
N PHE A 92 -20.39 -1.23 -9.33
CA PHE A 92 -21.74 -0.90 -8.90
C PHE A 92 -21.93 -1.28 -7.43
N GLU A 93 -22.65 -0.45 -6.67
CA GLU A 93 -22.96 -0.74 -5.26
C GLU A 93 -24.09 -1.77 -5.13
N SER A 94 -24.93 -1.89 -6.16
CA SER A 94 -26.02 -2.87 -6.21
C SER A 94 -26.34 -3.33 -7.64
N MET A 95 -27.02 -4.48 -7.74
CA MET A 95 -27.51 -4.97 -9.02
C MET A 95 -28.54 -4.02 -9.65
N GLU A 96 -29.37 -3.35 -8.85
CA GLU A 96 -30.34 -2.36 -9.36
C GLU A 96 -29.65 -1.19 -10.05
N GLU A 97 -28.55 -0.68 -9.49
CA GLU A 97 -27.74 0.35 -10.11
C GLU A 97 -27.13 -0.12 -11.44
N ALA A 98 -26.62 -1.35 -11.47
CA ALA A 98 -26.08 -1.96 -12.68
C ALA A 98 -27.16 -2.10 -13.78
N TYR A 99 -28.36 -2.59 -13.43
CA TYR A 99 -29.45 -2.76 -14.39
C TYR A 99 -29.98 -1.44 -14.96
N LYS A 100 -29.95 -0.32 -14.21
CA LYS A 100 -30.31 1.01 -14.73
C LYS A 100 -29.40 1.46 -15.89
N GLN A 101 -28.16 0.99 -15.92
CA GLN A 101 -27.21 1.33 -16.99
C GLN A 101 -27.38 0.45 -18.23
N ILE A 102 -28.10 -0.67 -18.12
CA ILE A 102 -28.41 -1.55 -19.25
C ILE A 102 -29.62 -0.97 -19.99
N LYS A 103 -29.37 -0.22 -21.07
CA LYS A 103 -30.43 0.14 -22.03
C LYS A 103 -30.82 -1.10 -22.83
N LEU A 104 -31.88 -1.77 -22.42
CA LEU A 104 -32.56 -2.75 -23.27
C LEU A 104 -33.17 -2.00 -24.46
N ARG A 105 -32.74 -2.35 -25.67
CA ARG A 105 -33.32 -1.87 -26.94
C ARG A 105 -34.64 -2.57 -27.20
#